data_AF-C0LN99-F1
#
_entry.id   AF-C0LN99-F1
#
_cell.length_a   1.000
_cell.length_b   1.000
_cell.length_c   1.000
_cell.angle_alpha   90.00
_cell.angle_beta   90.00
_cell.angle_gamma   90.00
#
_symmetry.space_group_name_H-M   'P 1'
#
loop_
_entity.id
_entity.type
_entity.pdbx_description
1 polymer ?
#
loop_
_entity_poly.entity_id
_entity_poly.type
_entity_poly.pdbx_seq_one_letter_code
_entity_poly.pdbx_strand_id
1 'polypeptide(L)'
;WFRLMRQHGFFVSSDIFSTYKDKEGRFKESLEKDVHGLLELYEAAYMFVPGEGILDDALVFTRTCLDEIAKNPSLSNSAISSQIREALTQPLHKRLPRLEALRYIPFYQQQASHSETLLKLAKLGFNQLQSLHKKELSIISKWWKSFDVANNLPYARNRPVECYFWALAVYFEPQYSESRVFLSRFFSIQTFLDDTYDAYGTYEELEQFTEAIQRWSITCLDGLPESMKL
;
A
#
# COMPACT_ATOMS: atom_id res chain seq x y z
N TRP A 1 -20.57 7.16 -1.08
CA TRP A 1 -21.19 6.58 0.13
C TRP A 1 -20.80 5.12 0.33
N PHE A 2 -21.18 4.20 -0.56
CA PHE A 2 -20.94 2.75 -0.45
C PHE A 2 -19.49 2.40 -0.08
N ARG A 3 -18.53 2.91 -0.88
CA ARG A 3 -17.09 2.72 -0.65
C ARG A 3 -16.64 3.14 0.74
N LEU A 4 -17.03 4.34 1.17
CA LEU A 4 -16.66 4.90 2.48
C LEU A 4 -17.24 4.05 3.62
N MET A 5 -18.51 3.64 3.53
CA MET A 5 -19.14 2.79 4.56
C MET A 5 -18.39 1.47 4.72
N ARG A 6 -18.10 0.78 3.61
CA ARG A 6 -17.32 -0.46 3.64
C ARG A 6 -15.89 -0.27 4.13
N GLN A 7 -15.23 0.81 3.74
CA GLN A 7 -13.88 1.14 4.21
C GLN A 7 -13.84 1.37 5.73
N HIS A 8 -14.93 1.84 6.33
CA HIS A 8 -15.09 1.98 7.78
C HIS A 8 -15.61 0.71 8.48
N GLY A 9 -15.69 -0.43 7.78
CA GLY A 9 -16.12 -1.71 8.34
C GLY A 9 -17.63 -1.93 8.39
N PHE A 10 -18.43 -0.99 7.85
CA PHE A 10 -19.88 -1.20 7.74
C PHE A 10 -20.21 -1.98 6.47
N PHE A 11 -20.72 -3.20 6.65
CA PHE A 11 -21.09 -4.07 5.54
C PHE A 11 -22.44 -3.68 4.93
N VAL A 12 -22.41 -2.64 4.10
CA VAL A 12 -23.60 -2.16 3.35
C VAL A 12 -23.85 -3.01 2.11
N SER A 13 -25.13 -3.26 1.79
CA SER A 13 -25.52 -4.09 0.63
C SER A 13 -25.16 -3.43 -0.71
N SER A 14 -24.69 -4.23 -1.65
CA SER A 14 -24.45 -3.84 -3.05
C SER A 14 -25.74 -3.72 -3.86
N ASP A 15 -26.90 -4.13 -3.31
CA ASP A 15 -28.21 -3.99 -3.96
C ASP A 15 -28.60 -2.54 -4.23
N ILE A 16 -27.99 -1.57 -3.54
CA ILE A 16 -28.18 -0.14 -3.86
C ILE A 16 -27.88 0.15 -5.34
N PHE A 17 -26.98 -0.62 -5.95
CA PHE A 17 -26.60 -0.44 -7.35
C PHE A 17 -27.65 -0.95 -8.35
N SER A 18 -28.63 -1.76 -7.91
CA SER A 18 -29.70 -2.27 -8.77
C SER A 18 -30.53 -1.15 -9.41
N THR A 19 -30.65 -0.02 -8.71
CA THR A 19 -31.37 1.18 -9.20
C THR A 19 -30.72 1.80 -10.45
N TYR A 20 -29.45 1.50 -10.69
CA TYR A 20 -28.67 1.95 -11.85
C TYR A 20 -28.66 0.94 -13.00
N LYS A 21 -29.37 -0.19 -12.87
CA LYS A 21 -29.54 -1.17 -13.94
C LYS A 21 -30.83 -0.96 -14.74
N ASP A 22 -30.82 -1.35 -16.01
CA ASP A 22 -31.97 -1.40 -16.92
C ASP A 22 -32.82 -2.66 -16.69
N LYS A 23 -33.86 -2.87 -17.51
CA LYS A 23 -34.76 -4.02 -17.36
C LYS A 23 -34.09 -5.34 -17.75
N GLU A 24 -33.05 -5.24 -18.56
CA GLU A 24 -32.20 -6.33 -19.05
C GLU A 24 -31.11 -6.68 -18.04
N GLY A 25 -31.01 -5.95 -16.91
CA GLY A 25 -30.05 -6.20 -15.83
C GLY A 25 -28.66 -5.62 -16.07
N ARG A 26 -28.49 -4.76 -17.07
CA ARG A 26 -27.22 -4.10 -17.42
C ARG A 26 -27.19 -2.68 -16.85
N PHE A 27 -26.00 -2.13 -16.61
CA PHE A 27 -25.89 -0.74 -16.18
C PHE A 27 -26.39 0.22 -17.27
N LYS A 28 -27.16 1.24 -16.87
CA LYS A 28 -27.78 2.19 -17.80
C LYS A 28 -26.70 2.97 -18.58
N GLU A 29 -26.78 2.97 -19.90
CA GLU A 29 -25.90 3.75 -20.81
C GLU A 29 -25.90 5.24 -20.48
N SER A 30 -26.98 5.77 -19.88
CA SER A 30 -27.03 7.17 -19.43
C SER A 30 -25.93 7.54 -18.43
N LEU A 31 -25.37 6.56 -17.71
CA LEU A 31 -24.29 6.76 -16.76
C LEU A 31 -22.96 7.12 -17.44
N GLU A 32 -22.80 6.78 -18.72
CA GLU A 32 -21.57 7.04 -19.48
C GLU A 32 -21.25 8.53 -19.60
N LYS A 33 -22.28 9.38 -19.47
CA LYS A 33 -22.15 10.84 -19.52
C LYS A 33 -21.61 11.44 -18.24
N ASP A 34 -21.73 10.74 -17.11
CA ASP A 34 -21.22 11.17 -15.81
C ASP A 34 -19.87 10.50 -15.51
N VAL A 35 -18.81 11.12 -16.02
CA VAL A 35 -17.43 10.62 -15.86
C VAL A 35 -17.02 10.50 -14.39
N HIS A 36 -17.47 11.42 -13.53
CA HIS A 36 -17.15 11.36 -12.10
C HIS A 36 -17.93 10.24 -11.41
N GLY A 37 -19.21 10.08 -11.73
CA GLY A 37 -20.03 8.97 -11.26
C GLY A 37 -19.48 7.60 -11.67
N LEU A 38 -19.01 7.46 -12.91
CA LEU A 38 -18.32 6.26 -13.40
C LEU A 38 -17.06 5.94 -12.60
N LEU A 39 -16.22 6.96 -12.35
CA LEU A 39 -14.98 6.78 -11.58
C LEU A 39 -15.28 6.38 -10.13
N GLU A 40 -16.27 7.00 -9.48
CA GLU A 40 -16.68 6.62 -8.12
C GLU A 40 -17.30 5.21 -8.07
N LEU A 41 -18.07 4.82 -9.09
CA LEU A 41 -18.60 3.45 -9.20
C LEU A 41 -17.49 2.42 -9.41
N TYR A 42 -16.52 2.72 -10.27
CA TYR A 42 -15.33 1.89 -10.48
C TYR A 42 -14.58 1.67 -9.16
N GLU A 43 -14.29 2.76 -8.42
CA GLU A 43 -13.58 2.67 -7.15
C GLU A 43 -14.41 1.97 -6.06
N ALA A 44 -15.74 2.14 -6.07
CA ALA A 44 -16.63 1.44 -5.16
C ALA A 44 -16.69 -0.06 -5.41
N ALA A 45 -16.64 -0.48 -6.68
CA ALA A 45 -16.74 -1.87 -7.06
C ALA A 45 -15.51 -2.70 -6.65
N TYR A 46 -14.36 -2.07 -6.38
CA TYR A 46 -13.21 -2.75 -5.74
C TYR A 46 -13.40 -3.08 -4.26
N MET A 47 -14.49 -2.65 -3.63
CA MET A 47 -14.86 -3.06 -2.28
C MET A 47 -15.71 -4.34 -2.26
N PHE A 48 -15.76 -5.08 -3.37
CA PHE A 48 -16.57 -6.30 -3.49
C PHE A 48 -16.12 -7.41 -2.55
N VAL A 49 -17.05 -8.29 -2.21
CA VAL A 49 -16.78 -9.59 -1.60
C VAL A 49 -17.29 -10.71 -2.52
N PRO A 50 -16.77 -11.94 -2.41
CA PRO A 50 -17.23 -13.06 -3.23
C PRO A 50 -18.76 -13.24 -3.15
N GLY A 51 -19.40 -13.40 -4.32
CA GLY A 51 -20.85 -13.56 -4.44
C GLY A 51 -21.60 -12.29 -4.85
N GLU A 52 -20.94 -11.13 -4.92
CA GLU A 52 -21.57 -9.87 -5.32
C GLU A 52 -21.46 -9.59 -6.83
N GLY A 53 -22.15 -10.40 -7.64
CA GLY A 53 -22.07 -10.28 -9.11
C GLY A 53 -22.42 -8.91 -9.68
N ILE A 54 -23.23 -8.11 -8.97
CA ILE A 54 -23.54 -6.73 -9.37
C ILE A 54 -22.30 -5.82 -9.40
N LEU A 55 -21.31 -6.06 -8.52
CA LEU A 55 -20.07 -5.30 -8.48
C LEU A 55 -19.08 -5.79 -9.54
N ASP A 56 -19.10 -7.08 -9.87
CA ASP A 56 -18.35 -7.63 -11.02
C ASP A 56 -18.85 -6.99 -12.33
N ASP A 57 -20.18 -6.95 -12.52
CA ASP A 57 -20.80 -6.25 -13.65
C ASP A 57 -20.41 -4.77 -13.69
N ALA A 58 -20.36 -4.11 -12.52
CA ALA A 58 -20.00 -2.71 -12.40
C ALA A 58 -18.54 -2.48 -12.80
N LEU A 59 -17.62 -3.35 -12.39
CA LEU A 59 -16.21 -3.29 -12.79
C LEU A 59 -16.05 -3.42 -14.30
N VAL A 60 -16.72 -4.39 -14.93
CA VAL A 60 -16.67 -4.60 -16.38
C VAL A 60 -17.19 -3.36 -17.13
N PHE A 61 -18.38 -2.89 -16.73
CA PHE A 61 -19.02 -1.72 -17.34
C PHE A 61 -18.14 -0.47 -17.20
N THR A 62 -17.79 -0.10 -15.96
CA THR A 62 -17.04 1.13 -15.71
C THR A 62 -15.64 1.12 -16.31
N ARG A 63 -14.93 -0.02 -16.28
CA ARG A 63 -13.61 -0.14 -16.92
C ARG A 63 -13.70 0.10 -18.42
N THR A 64 -14.70 -0.48 -19.08
CA THR A 64 -14.91 -0.31 -20.53
C THR A 64 -15.13 1.17 -20.87
N CYS A 65 -16.06 1.83 -20.19
CA CYS A 65 -16.36 3.25 -20.44
C CYS A 65 -15.15 4.14 -20.12
N LEU A 66 -14.47 3.91 -18.99
CA LEU A 66 -13.31 4.70 -18.58
C LEU A 66 -12.11 4.51 -19.53
N ASP A 67 -11.89 3.30 -20.05
CA ASP A 67 -10.85 3.03 -21.06
C ASP A 67 -11.13 3.77 -22.37
N GLU A 68 -12.39 3.83 -22.81
CA GLU A 68 -12.79 4.61 -23.99
C GLU A 68 -12.61 6.11 -23.78
N ILE A 69 -13.03 6.62 -22.61
CA ILE A 69 -12.86 8.02 -22.22
C ILE A 69 -11.37 8.40 -22.16
N ALA A 70 -10.52 7.53 -21.61
CA ALA A 70 -9.08 7.77 -21.47
C ALA A 70 -8.32 7.80 -22.81
N LYS A 71 -8.88 7.17 -23.85
CA LYS A 71 -8.36 7.19 -25.23
C LYS A 71 -8.81 8.43 -26.01
N ASN A 72 -9.82 9.16 -25.54
CA ASN A 72 -10.33 10.32 -26.25
C ASN A 72 -9.30 11.48 -26.26
N PRO A 73 -8.79 11.91 -27.42
CA PRO A 73 -7.79 12.97 -27.53
C PRO A 73 -8.25 14.30 -26.92
N SER A 74 -9.55 14.59 -26.94
CA SER A 74 -10.09 15.84 -26.40
C SER A 74 -9.93 15.96 -24.87
N LEU A 75 -9.76 14.85 -24.17
CA LEU A 75 -9.60 14.80 -22.72
C LEU A 75 -8.15 14.55 -22.27
N SER A 76 -7.24 14.28 -23.20
CA SER A 76 -5.84 13.86 -22.96
C SER A 76 -5.12 14.71 -21.91
N ASN A 77 -5.33 16.03 -21.90
CA ASN A 77 -4.60 16.98 -21.05
C ASN A 77 -5.42 17.49 -19.85
N SER A 78 -6.56 16.86 -19.54
CA SER A 78 -7.40 17.25 -18.42
C SER A 78 -6.97 16.55 -17.11
N ALA A 79 -7.16 17.22 -15.97
CA ALA A 79 -6.89 16.63 -14.66
C ALA A 79 -7.69 15.34 -14.42
N ILE A 80 -8.92 15.27 -14.94
CA ILE A 80 -9.78 14.09 -14.86
C ILE A 80 -9.22 12.90 -15.65
N SER A 81 -8.60 13.12 -16.82
CA SER A 81 -7.94 12.05 -17.58
C SER A 81 -6.78 11.41 -16.80
N SER A 82 -6.00 12.22 -16.07
CA SER A 82 -4.95 11.69 -15.18
C SER A 82 -5.55 10.78 -14.10
N GLN A 83 -6.63 11.21 -13.45
CA GLN A 83 -7.29 10.40 -12.43
C GLN A 83 -7.83 9.07 -12.98
N ILE A 84 -8.45 9.10 -14.15
CA ILE A 84 -8.96 7.89 -14.81
C ILE A 84 -7.81 6.92 -15.08
N ARG A 85 -6.71 7.39 -15.68
CA ARG A 85 -5.53 6.56 -15.97
C ARG A 85 -4.92 5.97 -14.70
N GLU A 86 -4.82 6.76 -13.64
CA GLU A 86 -4.34 6.29 -12.35
C GLU A 86 -5.27 5.21 -11.79
N ALA A 87 -6.59 5.41 -11.79
CA ALA A 87 -7.58 4.45 -11.28
C ALA A 87 -7.56 3.13 -12.06
N LEU A 88 -7.48 3.21 -13.39
CA LEU A 88 -7.37 2.04 -14.26
C LEU A 88 -6.05 1.28 -14.06
N THR A 89 -4.97 1.98 -13.73
CA THR A 89 -3.66 1.37 -13.39
C THR A 89 -3.73 0.64 -12.06
N GLN A 90 -4.24 1.31 -11.03
CA GLN A 90 -4.42 0.74 -9.71
C GLN A 90 -5.58 1.45 -9.01
N PRO A 91 -6.64 0.73 -8.59
CA PRO A 91 -7.76 1.36 -7.90
C PRO A 91 -7.36 1.86 -6.52
N LEU A 92 -8.04 2.90 -6.04
CA LEU A 92 -7.83 3.56 -4.75
C LEU A 92 -7.76 2.56 -3.59
N HIS A 93 -8.65 1.55 -3.56
CA HIS A 93 -8.66 0.54 -2.50
C HIS A 93 -7.34 -0.26 -2.41
N LYS A 94 -6.62 -0.41 -3.52
CA LYS A 94 -5.33 -1.12 -3.58
C LYS A 94 -4.12 -0.21 -3.43
N ARG A 95 -4.31 1.11 -3.29
CA ARG A 95 -3.20 2.07 -3.14
C ARG A 95 -2.88 2.30 -1.67
N LEU A 96 -1.60 2.52 -1.38
CA LEU A 96 -1.17 2.91 -0.04
C LEU A 96 -1.65 4.33 0.27
N PRO A 97 -2.39 4.57 1.37
CA PRO A 97 -2.96 5.88 1.68
C PRO A 97 -1.93 7.01 1.73
N ARG A 98 -0.70 6.71 2.19
CA ARG A 98 0.38 7.69 2.26
C ARG A 98 0.87 8.15 0.90
N LEU A 99 0.97 7.22 -0.06
CA LEU A 99 1.35 7.53 -1.44
C LEU A 99 0.20 8.21 -2.18
N GLU A 100 -1.03 7.80 -1.90
CA GLU A 100 -2.20 8.46 -2.47
C GLU A 100 -2.29 9.91 -2.00
N ALA A 101 -2.06 10.20 -0.72
CA ALA A 101 -2.02 11.58 -0.24
C ALA A 101 -0.97 12.44 -0.98
N LEU A 102 0.18 11.86 -1.32
CA LEU A 102 1.22 12.56 -2.09
C LEU A 102 0.74 12.94 -3.51
N ARG A 103 -0.06 12.08 -4.16
CA ARG A 103 -0.62 12.32 -5.51
C ARG A 103 -1.83 13.25 -5.46
N TYR A 104 -2.70 13.04 -4.47
CA TYR A 104 -3.98 13.73 -4.38
C TYR A 104 -3.84 15.18 -3.93
N ILE A 105 -2.85 15.54 -3.10
CA ILE A 105 -2.63 16.93 -2.66
C ILE A 105 -2.40 17.89 -3.86
N PRO A 106 -1.44 17.62 -4.78
CA PRO A 106 -1.27 18.43 -5.99
C PRO A 106 -2.50 18.45 -6.89
N PHE A 107 -3.18 17.31 -7.04
CA PHE A 107 -4.40 17.23 -7.84
C PHE A 107 -5.52 18.11 -7.25
N TYR A 108 -5.78 18.00 -5.94
CA TYR A 108 -6.81 18.78 -5.25
C TYR A 108 -6.53 20.28 -5.32
N GLN A 109 -5.25 20.69 -5.27
CA GLN A 109 -4.85 22.08 -5.45
C GLN A 109 -5.27 22.66 -6.82
N GLN A 110 -5.36 21.85 -7.87
CA GLN A 110 -5.74 22.30 -9.20
C GLN A 110 -7.26 22.44 -9.38
N GLN A 111 -8.07 21.92 -8.45
CA GLN A 111 -9.52 22.01 -8.56
C GLN A 111 -10.02 23.43 -8.27
N ALA A 112 -10.89 23.97 -9.11
CA ALA A 112 -11.40 25.34 -8.94
C ALA A 112 -12.20 25.52 -7.64
N SER A 113 -12.82 24.45 -7.12
CA SER A 113 -13.70 24.46 -5.94
C SER A 113 -13.02 23.94 -4.67
N HIS A 114 -11.70 23.80 -4.64
CA HIS A 114 -11.01 23.24 -3.47
C HIS A 114 -11.12 24.15 -2.25
N SER A 115 -11.20 23.55 -1.07
CA SER A 115 -11.07 24.27 0.19
C SER A 115 -9.61 24.60 0.48
N GLU A 116 -9.27 25.89 0.52
CA GLU A 116 -7.93 26.37 0.87
C GLU A 116 -7.49 25.89 2.26
N THR A 117 -8.40 25.88 3.23
CA THR A 117 -8.13 25.43 4.60
C THR A 117 -7.73 23.95 4.63
N LEU A 118 -8.50 23.09 3.93
CA LEU A 118 -8.18 21.65 3.86
C LEU A 118 -6.86 21.40 3.14
N LEU A 119 -6.60 22.11 2.03
CA LEU A 119 -5.35 21.99 1.30
C LEU A 119 -4.13 22.39 2.16
N LYS A 120 -4.24 23.51 2.89
CA LYS A 120 -3.19 23.98 3.80
C LYS A 120 -2.93 22.96 4.91
N LEU A 121 -4.00 22.43 5.53
CA LEU A 121 -3.89 21.39 6.55
C LEU A 121 -3.20 20.13 6.01
N ALA A 122 -3.63 19.66 4.84
CA ALA A 122 -3.06 18.45 4.21
C ALA A 122 -1.56 18.61 3.91
N LYS A 123 -1.13 19.75 3.37
CA LYS A 123 0.30 20.03 3.10
C LYS A 123 1.13 20.09 4.38
N LEU A 124 0.66 20.82 5.39
CA LEU A 124 1.38 20.94 6.66
C LEU A 124 1.46 19.60 7.38
N GLY A 125 0.34 18.87 7.49
CA GLY A 125 0.30 17.53 8.07
C GLY A 125 1.17 16.54 7.32
N PHE A 126 1.18 16.60 5.98
CA PHE A 126 2.05 15.75 5.17
C PHE A 126 3.54 16.00 5.48
N ASN A 127 3.97 17.27 5.49
CA ASN A 127 5.36 17.64 5.76
C ASN A 127 5.79 17.33 7.19
N GLN A 128 4.93 17.58 8.18
CA GLN A 128 5.18 17.23 9.57
C GLN A 128 5.40 15.72 9.72
N LEU A 129 4.51 14.92 9.15
CA LEU A 129 4.61 13.47 9.20
C LEU A 129 5.82 12.94 8.42
N GLN A 130 6.18 13.57 7.30
CA GLN A 130 7.40 13.24 6.56
C GLN A 130 8.68 13.53 7.37
N SER A 131 8.69 14.60 8.16
CA SER A 131 9.80 14.91 9.06
C SER A 131 9.96 13.82 10.14
N LEU A 132 8.85 13.33 10.69
CA LEU A 132 8.86 12.19 11.60
C LEU A 132 9.44 10.94 10.91
N HIS A 133 8.95 10.59 9.72
CA HIS A 133 9.45 9.45 8.94
C HIS A 133 10.96 9.53 8.65
N LYS A 134 11.50 10.73 8.38
CA LYS A 134 12.94 10.94 8.21
C LYS A 134 13.73 10.70 9.51
N LYS A 135 13.17 11.04 10.67
CA LYS A 135 13.78 10.75 11.98
C LYS A 135 13.80 9.25 12.24
N GLU A 136 12.69 8.56 11.99
CA GLU A 136 12.58 7.10 12.10
C GLU A 136 13.61 6.41 11.20
N LEU A 137 13.70 6.81 9.92
CA LEU A 137 14.70 6.28 9.00
C LEU A 137 16.13 6.58 9.47
N SER A 138 16.41 7.74 10.07
CA SER A 138 17.72 8.02 10.65
C SER A 138 18.07 7.05 11.80
N ILE A 139 17.09 6.71 12.64
CA ILE A 139 17.26 5.71 13.71
C ILE A 139 17.56 4.34 13.12
N ILE A 140 16.79 3.92 12.10
CA ILE A 140 17.00 2.64 11.41
C ILE A 140 18.36 2.59 10.73
N SER A 141 18.75 3.62 10.00
CA SER A 141 20.07 3.67 9.33
C SER A 141 21.23 3.63 10.32
N LYS A 142 21.11 4.26 11.49
CA LYS A 142 22.13 4.18 12.55
C LYS A 142 22.21 2.78 13.15
N TRP A 143 21.05 2.18 13.46
CA TRP A 143 20.97 0.81 13.97
C TRP A 143 21.53 -0.20 12.96
N TRP A 144 21.16 -0.08 11.69
CA TRP A 144 21.67 -0.91 10.61
C TRP A 144 23.18 -0.78 10.45
N LYS A 145 23.69 0.45 10.48
CA LYS A 145 25.14 0.71 10.44
C LYS A 145 25.87 0.11 11.65
N SER A 146 25.27 0.12 12.85
CA SER A 146 25.90 -0.48 14.03
C SER A 146 26.00 -2.00 13.97
N PHE A 147 25.15 -2.65 13.17
CA PHE A 147 25.26 -4.09 12.93
C PHE A 147 26.33 -4.45 11.90
N ASP A 148 26.84 -3.48 11.12
CA ASP A 148 27.93 -3.67 10.15
C ASP A 148 27.73 -4.87 9.21
N VAL A 149 26.54 -4.95 8.61
CA VAL A 149 26.10 -6.06 7.74
C VAL A 149 27.14 -6.45 6.68
N ALA A 150 27.82 -5.47 6.09
CA ALA A 150 28.80 -5.74 5.03
C ALA A 150 29.96 -6.63 5.49
N ASN A 151 30.35 -6.54 6.77
CA ASN A 151 31.42 -7.34 7.35
C ASN A 151 30.88 -8.58 8.05
N ASN A 152 29.76 -8.45 8.77
CA ASN A 152 29.19 -9.53 9.57
C ASN A 152 28.41 -10.55 8.70
N LEU A 153 27.67 -10.08 7.71
CA LEU A 153 26.86 -10.90 6.80
C LEU A 153 27.09 -10.46 5.34
N PRO A 154 28.29 -10.71 4.76
CA PRO A 154 28.65 -10.22 3.42
C PRO A 154 27.77 -10.77 2.30
N TYR A 155 27.07 -11.88 2.54
CA TYR A 155 26.12 -12.49 1.61
C TYR A 155 24.74 -11.81 1.65
N ALA A 156 24.41 -11.12 2.73
CA ALA A 156 23.08 -10.58 2.96
C ALA A 156 22.82 -9.27 2.21
N ARG A 157 21.57 -9.06 1.82
CA ARG A 157 21.15 -7.87 1.06
C ARG A 157 21.15 -6.61 1.93
N ASN A 158 21.67 -5.50 1.40
CA ASN A 158 21.62 -4.19 2.06
C ASN A 158 20.29 -3.44 1.79
N ARG A 159 19.24 -3.70 2.60
CA ARG A 159 17.86 -3.25 2.34
C ARG A 159 17.16 -2.45 3.47
N PRO A 160 17.84 -1.58 4.24
CA PRO A 160 17.22 -0.91 5.40
C PRO A 160 16.11 0.07 4.98
N VAL A 161 16.22 0.68 3.80
CA VAL A 161 15.22 1.64 3.29
C VAL A 161 13.96 0.91 2.83
N GLU A 162 14.11 -0.21 2.14
CA GLU A 162 13.01 -1.06 1.68
C GLU A 162 12.25 -1.67 2.86
N CYS A 163 12.96 -2.17 3.88
CA CYS A 163 12.36 -2.66 5.12
C CYS A 163 11.54 -1.58 5.82
N TYR A 164 12.09 -0.36 5.92
CA TYR A 164 11.37 0.78 6.48
C TYR A 164 10.15 1.17 5.64
N PHE A 165 10.27 1.16 4.31
CA PHE A 165 9.15 1.45 3.41
C PHE A 165 8.01 0.44 3.55
N TRP A 166 8.31 -0.84 3.77
CA TRP A 166 7.30 -1.85 4.10
C TRP A 166 6.63 -1.58 5.44
N ALA A 167 7.38 -1.25 6.49
CA ALA A 167 6.79 -0.87 7.78
C ALA A 167 5.86 0.36 7.64
N LEU A 168 6.25 1.33 6.83
CA LEU A 168 5.45 2.51 6.51
C LEU A 168 4.16 2.18 5.75
N ALA A 169 4.18 1.13 4.92
CA ALA A 169 3.00 0.67 4.19
C ALA A 169 1.93 0.06 5.11
N VAL A 170 2.33 -0.53 6.24
CA VAL A 170 1.41 -1.08 7.24
C VAL A 170 0.70 0.04 8.00
N TYR A 171 1.45 1.01 8.54
CA TYR A 171 0.91 2.14 9.28
C TYR A 171 1.69 3.41 8.94
N PHE A 172 1.01 4.49 8.52
CA PHE A 172 1.68 5.73 8.17
C PHE A 172 1.50 6.83 9.23
N GLU A 173 0.51 6.68 10.11
CA GLU A 173 0.06 7.65 11.09
C GLU A 173 1.09 7.87 12.21
N PRO A 174 1.17 9.09 12.78
CA PRO A 174 2.24 9.45 13.72
C PRO A 174 2.27 8.59 14.99
N GLN A 175 1.12 8.15 15.51
CA GLN A 175 1.03 7.35 16.73
C GLN A 175 1.70 5.96 16.63
N TYR A 176 1.95 5.48 15.40
CA TYR A 176 2.59 4.18 15.15
C TYR A 176 4.10 4.31 14.86
N SER A 177 4.74 5.42 15.26
CA SER A 177 6.19 5.64 15.09
C SER A 177 7.03 4.50 15.63
N GLU A 178 6.85 4.13 16.89
CA GLU A 178 7.61 3.04 17.52
C GLU A 178 7.33 1.69 16.85
N SER A 179 6.08 1.43 16.48
CA SER A 179 5.69 0.23 15.73
C SER A 179 6.38 0.15 14.38
N ARG A 180 6.50 1.27 13.64
CA ARG A 180 7.24 1.30 12.37
C ARG A 180 8.72 1.04 12.57
N VAL A 181 9.36 1.64 13.58
CA VAL A 181 10.77 1.39 13.88
C VAL A 181 11.00 -0.07 14.24
N PHE A 182 10.14 -0.65 15.07
CA PHE A 182 10.19 -2.08 15.41
C PHE A 182 10.01 -2.97 14.18
N LEU A 183 8.94 -2.76 13.40
CA LEU A 183 8.64 -3.54 12.20
C LEU A 183 9.76 -3.45 11.15
N SER A 184 10.39 -2.28 11.02
CA SER A 184 11.53 -2.11 10.11
C SER A 184 12.70 -3.02 10.50
N ARG A 185 13.03 -3.08 11.80
CA ARG A 185 14.07 -3.99 12.32
C ARG A 185 13.67 -5.45 12.15
N PHE A 186 12.39 -5.77 12.39
CA PHE A 186 11.85 -7.10 12.21
C PHE A 186 11.97 -7.57 10.75
N PHE A 187 11.53 -6.75 9.78
CA PHE A 187 11.68 -7.06 8.35
C PHE A 187 13.14 -7.18 7.91
N SER A 188 14.01 -6.35 8.48
CA SER A 188 15.46 -6.46 8.30
C SER A 188 16.00 -7.83 8.76
N ILE A 189 15.64 -8.28 9.96
CA ILE A 189 16.04 -9.61 10.47
C ILE A 189 15.45 -10.72 9.60
N GLN A 190 14.17 -10.62 9.22
CA GLN A 190 13.52 -11.59 8.35
C GLN A 190 14.23 -11.70 6.99
N THR A 191 14.72 -10.58 6.43
CA THR A 191 15.50 -10.57 5.20
C THR A 191 16.81 -11.34 5.35
N PHE A 192 17.48 -11.24 6.50
CA PHE A 192 18.69 -12.02 6.78
C PHE A 192 18.42 -13.50 6.93
N LEU A 193 17.33 -13.85 7.61
CA LEU A 193 16.90 -15.25 7.73
C LEU A 193 16.60 -15.81 6.35
N ASP A 194 15.82 -15.10 5.52
CA ASP A 194 15.52 -15.48 4.13
C ASP A 194 16.82 -15.71 3.32
N ASP A 195 17.75 -14.75 3.32
CA ASP A 195 19.04 -14.88 2.62
C ASP A 195 19.86 -16.09 3.11
N THR A 196 19.78 -16.38 4.41
CA THR A 196 20.50 -17.48 5.03
C THR A 196 19.93 -18.83 4.60
N TYR A 197 18.61 -19.00 4.62
CA TYR A 197 17.96 -20.27 4.27
C TYR A 197 17.87 -20.51 2.76
N ASP A 198 17.79 -19.46 1.93
CA ASP A 198 17.60 -19.61 0.48
C ASP A 198 18.90 -19.95 -0.25
N ALA A 199 20.02 -19.32 0.12
CA ALA A 199 21.23 -19.36 -0.71
C ALA A 199 22.56 -19.55 0.04
N TYR A 200 22.58 -19.50 1.37
CA TYR A 200 23.84 -19.48 2.12
C TYR A 200 24.07 -20.72 2.99
N GLY A 201 23.16 -21.05 3.89
CA GLY A 201 23.36 -22.13 4.86
C GLY A 201 23.28 -23.51 4.21
N THR A 202 24.16 -24.41 4.63
CA THR A 202 24.02 -25.84 4.31
C THR A 202 22.87 -26.46 5.10
N TYR A 203 22.36 -27.62 4.67
CA TYR A 203 21.24 -28.28 5.36
C TYR A 203 21.55 -28.52 6.85
N GLU A 204 22.76 -29.01 7.16
CA GLU A 204 23.21 -29.31 8.51
C GLU A 204 23.31 -28.03 9.38
N GLU A 205 23.79 -26.92 8.81
CA GLU A 205 23.86 -25.63 9.51
C GLU A 205 22.45 -25.07 9.78
N LEU A 206 21.55 -25.17 8.79
CA LEU A 206 20.17 -24.68 8.91
C LEU A 206 19.34 -25.51 9.90
N GLU A 207 19.60 -26.81 10.03
CA GLU A 207 18.96 -27.66 11.04
C GLU A 207 19.30 -27.18 12.46
N GLN A 208 20.59 -26.95 12.73
CA GLN A 208 21.07 -26.41 14.01
C GLN A 208 20.53 -25.01 14.29
N PHE A 209 20.51 -24.16 13.26
CA PHE A 209 20.00 -22.80 13.37
C PHE A 209 18.48 -22.77 13.62
N THR A 210 17.72 -23.65 12.97
CA THR A 210 16.28 -23.81 13.22
C THR A 210 16.02 -24.24 14.67
N GLU A 211 16.78 -25.22 15.17
CA GLU A 211 16.66 -25.68 16.55
C GLU A 211 16.97 -24.56 17.55
N ALA A 212 18.01 -23.76 17.29
CA ALA A 212 18.35 -22.60 18.11
C ALA A 212 17.23 -21.55 18.15
N ILE A 213 16.61 -21.25 17.01
CA ILE A 213 15.45 -20.34 16.94
C ILE A 213 14.28 -20.90 17.74
N GLN A 214 13.99 -22.20 17.65
CA GLN A 214 12.91 -22.83 18.42
C GLN A 214 13.16 -22.80 19.93
N ARG A 215 14.42 -22.98 20.35
CA ARG A 215 14.84 -22.88 21.75
C ARG A 215 14.76 -21.46 22.30
N TRP A 216 14.92 -20.45 21.44
CA TRP A 216 14.81 -19.02 21.75
C TRP A 216 15.65 -18.60 22.98
N SER A 217 16.91 -19.04 23.05
CA SER A 217 17.78 -18.80 24.20
C SER A 217 19.21 -18.52 23.77
N ILE A 218 19.83 -17.50 24.37
CA ILE A 218 21.24 -17.14 24.12
C ILE A 218 22.22 -18.25 24.48
N THR A 219 21.80 -19.18 25.35
CA THR A 219 22.64 -20.29 25.83
C THR A 219 23.00 -21.32 24.77
N CYS A 220 22.30 -21.35 23.62
CA CYS A 220 22.63 -22.25 22.52
C CYS A 220 23.54 -21.62 21.46
N LEU A 221 24.04 -20.39 21.67
CA LEU A 221 24.95 -19.72 20.73
C LEU A 221 26.21 -20.52 20.43
N ASP A 222 26.80 -21.17 21.45
CA ASP A 222 28.05 -21.91 21.29
C ASP A 222 27.94 -23.07 20.28
N GLY A 223 26.73 -23.60 20.09
CA GLY A 223 26.44 -24.70 19.17
C GLY A 223 26.17 -24.27 17.72
N LEU A 224 26.13 -22.98 17.41
CA LEU A 224 25.87 -22.49 16.05
C LEU A 224 27.15 -22.36 15.21
N PRO A 225 27.05 -22.37 13.87
CA PRO A 225 28.14 -21.93 12.99
C PRO A 225 28.53 -20.48 13.27
N GLU A 226 29.82 -20.14 13.16
CA GLU A 226 30.33 -18.78 13.46
C GLU A 226 29.61 -17.67 12.67
N SER A 227 29.25 -17.93 11.40
CA SER A 227 28.50 -17.00 10.56
C SER A 227 27.07 -16.74 11.05
N MET A 228 26.51 -17.60 11.91
CA MET A 228 25.14 -17.54 12.43
C MET A 228 25.06 -17.15 13.91
N LYS A 229 26.20 -16.89 14.57
CA LYS A 229 26.27 -16.45 15.98
C LYS A 229 26.08 -14.93 16.17
N LEU A 230 26.22 -14.17 15.08
CA LEU A 230 26.23 -12.70 15.05
C LEU A 230 24.88 -12.06 15.41
#